data_AF-A0A6N3V1B5-F1
#
_entry.id   AF-A0A6N3V1B5-F1
#
_cell.length_a   1.000
_cell.length_b   1.000
_cell.length_c   1.000
_cell.angle_alpha   90.00
_cell.angle_beta   90.00
_cell.angle_gamma   90.00
#
_symmetry.space_group_name_H-M   'P 1'
#
loop_
_entity.id
_entity.type
_entity.pdbx_description
1 polymer ?
#
loop_
_entity_poly.entity_id
_entity_poly.type
_entity_poly.pdbx_seq_one_letter_code
_entity_poly.pdbx_strand_id
1 'polypeptide(L)'
;MDAHCLKEKFFTVLRSSAEQAETMLSEWIHIAEISSLEDFRYCARTLKSWFDGIISSFAYSYTNGFTEGCNNKVKVLKRNAYGYRNFRRFRNRILHIFSHQKLSADS
;
A
#
# COMPACT_ATOMS: atom_id res chain seq x y z
N MET A 1 16.75 9.58 22.52
CA MET A 1 16.86 8.83 21.26
C MET A 1 16.81 9.86 20.14
N ASP A 2 17.74 9.81 19.19
CA ASP A 2 17.77 10.75 18.07
C ASP A 2 16.91 10.25 16.90
N ALA A 3 16.68 11.12 15.91
CA ALA A 3 15.87 10.80 14.74
C ALA A 3 16.46 9.65 13.91
N HIS A 4 17.79 9.54 13.86
CA HIS A 4 18.48 8.49 13.12
C HIS A 4 18.25 7.11 13.74
N CYS A 5 18.43 6.96 15.06
CA CYS A 5 18.19 5.71 15.76
C CYS A 5 16.73 5.26 15.63
N LEU A 6 15.78 6.21 15.73
CA LEU A 6 14.36 5.90 15.61
C LEU A 6 13.97 5.44 14.20
N LYS A 7 14.55 6.05 13.17
CA LYS A 7 14.46 5.60 11.77
C LYS A 7 15.02 4.20 11.56
N GLU A 8 16.21 3.91 12.07
CA GLU A 8 16.82 2.59 11.89
C GLU A 8 16.05 1.49 12.65
N LYS A 9 15.52 1.81 13.84
CA LYS A 9 14.61 0.89 14.54
C LYS A 9 13.36 0.62 13.72
N PHE A 10 12.78 1.64 13.06
CA PHE A 10 11.64 1.44 12.16
C PHE A 10 11.96 0.51 10.99
N PHE A 11 13.12 0.67 10.35
CA PHE A 11 13.52 -0.24 9.27
C PHE A 11 13.74 -1.67 9.75
N THR A 12 14.13 -1.85 11.01
CA THR A 12 14.22 -3.17 11.61
C THR A 12 12.83 -3.81 11.72
N VAL A 13 11.80 -3.04 12.10
CA VAL A 13 10.39 -3.49 12.05
C VAL A 13 10.00 -3.88 10.62
N LEU A 14 10.28 -3.05 9.61
CA LEU A 14 9.90 -3.34 8.22
C LEU A 14 10.57 -4.58 7.62
N ARG A 15 11.67 -5.05 8.20
CA ARG A 15 12.41 -6.24 7.77
C ARG A 15 12.08 -7.49 8.60
N SER A 16 11.23 -7.37 9.62
CA SER A 16 10.88 -8.50 10.49
C SER A 16 9.92 -9.48 9.80
N SER A 17 9.80 -10.68 10.35
CA SER A 17 8.76 -11.62 9.93
C SER A 17 7.37 -11.15 10.39
N ALA A 18 6.31 -11.73 9.82
CA ALA A 18 4.93 -11.46 10.23
C ALA A 18 4.68 -11.76 11.71
N GLU A 19 5.31 -12.81 12.25
CA GLU A 19 5.22 -13.21 13.66
C GLU A 19 5.79 -12.14 14.61
N GLN A 20 6.83 -11.44 14.18
CA GLN A 20 7.53 -10.44 14.99
C GLN A 20 7.00 -9.02 14.76
N ALA A 21 6.42 -8.74 13.59
CA ALA A 21 6.02 -7.41 13.16
C ALA A 21 5.08 -6.71 14.14
N GLU A 22 4.11 -7.43 14.71
CA GLU A 22 3.13 -6.87 15.66
C GLU A 22 3.81 -6.33 16.92
N THR A 23 4.67 -7.16 17.53
CA THR A 23 5.39 -6.79 18.75
C THR A 23 6.37 -5.65 18.47
N MET A 24 7.15 -5.75 17.39
CA MET A 24 8.18 -4.77 17.06
C MET A 24 7.59 -3.42 16.64
N LEU A 25 6.47 -3.41 15.90
CA LEU A 25 5.78 -2.19 15.52
C LEU A 25 5.14 -1.51 16.74
N SER A 26 4.52 -2.29 17.64
CA SER A 26 3.95 -1.76 18.89
C SER A 26 5.01 -1.09 19.76
N GLU A 27 6.17 -1.75 19.92
CA GLU A 27 7.30 -1.19 20.66
C GLU A 27 7.82 0.09 20.01
N TRP A 28 7.97 0.09 18.67
CA TRP A 28 8.42 1.27 17.95
C TRP A 28 7.44 2.44 18.08
N ILE A 29 6.13 2.20 17.97
CA ILE A 29 5.08 3.21 18.13
C ILE A 29 5.17 3.83 19.53
N HIS A 30 5.31 3.00 20.57
CA HIS A 30 5.43 3.48 21.95
C HIS A 30 6.64 4.41 22.12
N ILE A 31 7.80 3.99 21.60
CA ILE A 31 9.04 4.78 21.66
C ILE A 31 8.92 6.09 20.87
N ALA A 32 8.28 6.05 19.70
CA ALA A 32 8.08 7.24 18.87
C ALA A 32 7.08 8.23 19.52
N GLU A 33 6.02 7.74 20.17
CA GLU A 33 5.04 8.58 20.91
C GLU A 33 5.67 9.34 22.08
N ILE A 34 6.59 8.71 22.83
CA ILE A 34 7.27 9.34 23.98
C ILE A 34 8.50 10.15 23.58
N SER A 35 8.91 10.11 22.31
CA SER A 35 10.04 10.90 21.82
C SER A 35 9.72 12.41 21.82
N SER A 36 10.75 13.24 21.91
CA SER A 36 10.61 14.70 21.75
C SER A 36 10.48 15.16 20.30
N LEU A 37 10.42 14.22 19.34
CA LEU A 37 10.43 14.50 17.91
C LEU A 37 8.98 14.55 17.37
N GLU A 38 8.48 15.75 17.08
CA GLU A 38 7.09 15.97 16.66
C GLU A 38 6.67 15.16 15.44
N ASP A 39 7.53 15.11 14.42
CA ASP A 39 7.26 14.35 13.20
C ASP A 39 7.09 12.85 13.49
N PHE A 40 7.91 12.30 14.39
CA PHE A 40 7.81 10.89 14.76
C PHE A 40 6.58 10.61 15.63
N ARG A 41 6.18 11.53 16.50
CA ARG A 41 4.91 11.41 17.25
C ARG A 41 3.70 11.41 16.31
N TYR A 42 3.72 12.27 15.30
CA TYR A 42 2.67 12.30 14.27
C TYR A 42 2.65 11.01 13.44
N CYS A 43 3.81 10.53 13.00
CA CYS A 43 3.95 9.25 12.32
C CYS A 43 3.44 8.09 13.17
N ALA A 44 3.78 8.05 14.47
CA ALA A 44 3.34 7.01 15.39
C ALA A 44 1.82 6.96 15.52
N ARG A 45 1.15 8.11 15.65
CA ARG A 45 -0.32 8.20 15.67
C ARG A 45 -0.95 7.67 14.38
N THR A 46 -0.35 8.00 13.24
CA THR A 46 -0.80 7.50 11.94
C THR A 46 -0.66 5.98 11.88
N LEU A 47 0.51 5.45 12.22
CA LEU A 47 0.79 4.01 12.19
C LEU A 47 -0.12 3.24 13.16
N LYS A 48 -0.42 3.82 14.34
CA LYS A 48 -1.37 3.26 15.29
C LYS A 48 -2.81 3.20 14.74
N SER A 49 -3.25 4.22 14.01
CA SER A 49 -4.57 4.22 13.37
C SER A 49 -4.70 3.17 12.26
N TRP A 50 -3.60 2.79 11.62
CA TRP A 50 -3.57 1.82 10.52
C TRP A 50 -2.96 0.47 10.94
N PHE A 51 -2.80 0.24 12.24
CA PHE A 51 -2.01 -0.85 12.79
C PHE A 51 -2.42 -2.22 12.23
N ASP A 52 -3.69 -2.58 12.32
CA ASP A 52 -4.21 -3.87 11.87
C ASP A 52 -3.96 -4.10 10.37
N GLY A 53 -4.12 -3.07 9.56
CA GLY A 53 -3.87 -3.13 8.12
C GLY A 53 -2.39 -3.30 7.80
N ILE A 54 -1.51 -2.64 8.55
CA ILE A 54 -0.07 -2.80 8.43
C ILE A 54 0.34 -4.21 8.84
N ILE A 55 -0.07 -4.70 10.00
CA ILE A 55 0.26 -6.06 10.46
C ILE A 55 -0.25 -7.12 9.48
N SER A 56 -1.48 -6.96 8.98
CA SER A 56 -2.02 -7.85 7.95
C SER A 56 -1.16 -7.85 6.68
N SER A 57 -0.55 -6.72 6.30
CA SER A 57 0.33 -6.65 5.13
C SER A 57 1.64 -7.44 5.27
N PHE A 58 2.09 -7.73 6.50
CA PHE A 58 3.24 -8.63 6.71
C PHE A 58 2.88 -10.10 6.48
N ALA A 59 1.62 -10.47 6.77
CA ALA A 59 1.13 -11.84 6.56
C ALA A 59 0.83 -12.15 5.09
N TYR A 60 0.47 -11.13 4.30
CA TYR A 60 0.07 -11.30 2.92
C TYR A 60 0.95 -10.51 1.95
N SER A 61 1.48 -11.18 0.92
CA SER A 61 2.24 -10.55 -0.18
C SER A 61 1.35 -9.79 -1.18
N TYR A 62 0.21 -9.26 -0.75
CA TYR A 62 -0.66 -8.45 -1.60
C TYR A 62 -0.01 -7.11 -1.86
N THR A 63 0.56 -6.96 -3.05
CA THR A 63 1.04 -5.65 -3.51
C THR A 63 -0.13 -4.86 -4.10
N ASN A 64 -0.17 -3.55 -3.85
CA ASN A 64 -1.08 -2.66 -4.57
C ASN A 64 -0.74 -2.58 -6.07
N GLY A 65 0.39 -3.13 -6.52
CA GLY A 65 0.88 -3.05 -7.89
C GLY A 65 -0.11 -3.60 -8.93
N PHE A 66 -0.84 -4.67 -8.64
CA PHE A 66 -1.87 -5.17 -9.56
C PHE A 66 -3.03 -4.17 -9.70
N THR A 67 -3.53 -3.66 -8.58
CA THR A 67 -4.61 -2.66 -8.54
C THR A 67 -4.18 -1.35 -9.20
N GLU A 68 -2.97 -0.88 -8.93
CA GLU A 68 -2.35 0.28 -9.57
C GLU A 68 -2.19 0.09 -11.08
N GLY A 69 -1.73 -1.09 -11.51
CA GLY A 69 -1.63 -1.46 -12.92
C GLY A 69 -2.99 -1.44 -13.63
N CYS A 70 -4.03 -1.96 -12.98
CA CYS A 70 -5.40 -1.88 -13.49
C CYS A 70 -5.87 -0.44 -13.60
N ASN A 71 -5.68 0.37 -12.55
CA ASN A 71 -6.01 1.78 -12.52
C ASN A 71 -5.28 2.58 -13.61
N ASN A 72 -4.00 2.28 -13.84
CA ASN A 72 -3.22 2.93 -14.90
C ASN A 72 -3.76 2.58 -16.29
N LYS A 73 -4.06 1.30 -16.57
CA LYS A 73 -4.68 0.87 -17.85
C LYS A 73 -6.01 1.58 -18.10
N VAL A 74 -6.86 1.70 -17.08
CA VAL A 74 -8.13 2.45 -17.17
C VAL A 74 -7.90 3.94 -17.42
N LYS A 75 -6.92 4.56 -16.75
CA LYS A 75 -6.54 5.96 -16.97
C LYS A 75 -6.01 6.19 -18.40
N VAL A 76 -5.17 5.31 -18.92
CA VAL A 76 -4.66 5.35 -20.30
C VAL A 76 -5.80 5.23 -21.30
N LEU A 77 -6.72 4.28 -21.10
CA LEU A 77 -7.91 4.13 -21.94
C LEU A 77 -8.75 5.41 -21.99
N LYS A 78 -9.03 6.00 -20.82
CA LYS A 78 -9.78 7.26 -20.72
C LYS A 78 -9.06 8.40 -21.46
N ARG A 79 -7.73 8.50 -21.33
CA ARG A 79 -6.91 9.53 -21.99
C ARG A 79 -6.93 9.37 -23.51
N ASN A 80 -6.75 8.15 -24.02
CA ASN A 80 -6.75 7.87 -25.46
C ASN A 80 -8.11 8.13 -26.12
N ALA A 81 -9.20 7.99 -25.36
CA ALA A 81 -10.55 8.28 -25.83
C ALA A 81 -10.94 9.77 -25.69
N TYR A 82 -10.07 10.63 -25.14
CA TYR A 82 -10.39 12.01 -24.76
C TYR A 82 -11.62 12.12 -23.82
N GLY A 83 -11.80 11.10 -22.98
CA GLY A 83 -12.95 10.96 -22.08
C GLY A 83 -14.13 10.19 -22.67
N TYR A 84 -14.96 9.65 -21.79
CA TYR A 84 -16.17 8.92 -22.17
C TYR A 84 -17.40 9.67 -21.68
N ARG A 85 -18.34 9.97 -22.59
CA ARG A 85 -19.64 10.58 -22.25
C ARG A 85 -20.64 9.56 -21.68
N ASN A 86 -20.47 8.27 -22.00
CA ASN A 86 -21.37 7.21 -21.58
C ASN A 86 -20.61 6.17 -20.74
N PHE A 87 -20.98 6.06 -19.47
CA PHE A 87 -20.34 5.13 -18.53
C PHE A 87 -20.51 3.66 -18.92
N ARG A 88 -21.66 3.27 -19.48
CA ARG A 88 -21.90 1.89 -19.95
C ARG A 88 -20.89 1.50 -21.03
N ARG A 89 -20.60 2.40 -21.97
CA ARG A 89 -19.57 2.17 -23.01
C ARG A 89 -18.17 2.10 -22.40
N PHE A 90 -17.86 2.96 -21.44
CA PHE A 90 -16.58 2.94 -20.74
C PHE A 90 -16.36 1.62 -19.99
N ARG A 91 -17.34 1.19 -19.18
CA ARG A 91 -17.32 -0.09 -18.46
C ARG A 91 -17.14 -1.27 -19.41
N ASN A 92 -17.90 -1.34 -20.50
CA ASN A 92 -17.78 -2.43 -21.47
C ASN A 92 -16.36 -2.49 -22.07
N ARG A 93 -15.76 -1.33 -22.36
CA ARG A 93 -14.39 -1.25 -22.90
C ARG A 93 -13.34 -1.67 -21.88
N ILE A 94 -13.50 -1.30 -20.60
CA ILE A 94 -12.67 -1.78 -19.49
C ILE A 94 -12.72 -3.31 -19.42
N LEU A 95 -13.92 -3.88 -19.30
CA LEU A 95 -14.11 -5.33 -19.18
C LEU A 95 -13.48 -6.09 -20.36
N HIS A 96 -13.67 -5.58 -21.58
CA HIS A 96 -13.09 -6.17 -22.79
C HIS A 96 -11.55 -6.18 -22.77
N ILE A 97 -10.89 -5.11 -22.32
CA ILE A 97 -9.42 -5.04 -22.27
C ILE A 97 -8.84 -5.97 -21.19
N PHE A 98 -9.57 -6.17 -20.09
CA PHE A 98 -9.15 -7.11 -19.05
C PHE A 98 -9.48 -8.57 -19.39
N SER A 99 -10.52 -8.85 -20.19
CA SER A 99 -10.83 -10.21 -20.65
C SER A 99 -9.80 -10.76 -21.64
N HIS A 100 -9.19 -9.90 -22.47
CA HIS A 100 -8.16 -10.32 -23.43
C HIS A 100 -6.80 -10.67 -22.80
N GLN A 101 -6.54 -10.29 -21.54
CA GLN A 101 -5.27 -10.61 -20.87
C GLN A 101 -5.18 -12.05 -20.35
N LYS A 102 -6.32 -12.73 -20.17
CA LYS A 102 -6.31 -14.16 -19.80
C LYS A 102 -5.84 -15.07 -20.94
N LEU A 103 -6.02 -14.67 -22.20
CA LEU A 103 -5.71 -15.51 -23.37
C LEU A 103 -4.22 -15.55 -23.75
N SER A 104 -3.40 -14.63 -23.22
CA SER A 104 -1.97 -14.54 -23.52
C SER A 104 -1.06 -15.08 -22.41
N ALA A 105 -1.62 -15.59 -21.31
CA ALA A 105 -0.87 -16.16 -20.19
C ALA A 105 -0.88 -17.70 -20.16
N ASP A 106 -1.68 -18.33 -21.04
CA ASP A 106 -1.83 -19.79 -21.17
C ASP A 106 -1.26 -20.34 -22.50
N SER A 107 -0.31 -19.64 -23.11
CA SER A 107 0.31 -20.00 -24.40
C SER A 107 1.83 -20.03 -24.32
#